data_AF-A0A1B0GRE0-F1
#
_entry.id   AF-A0A1B0GRE0-F1
#
_cell.length_a   1.000
_cell.length_b   1.000
_cell.length_c   1.000
_cell.angle_alpha   90.00
_cell.angle_beta   90.00
_cell.angle_gamma   90.00
#
_symmetry.space_group_name_H-M   'P 1'
#
loop_
_entity.id
_entity.type
_entity.pdbx_description
1 polymer ?
#
loop_
_entity_poly.entity_id
_entity_poly.type
_entity_poly.pdbx_seq_one_letter_code
_entity_poly.pdbx_strand_id
1 'polypeptide(L)'
;MVLELVAMELKVWVDGIQRVVCGVSEQTTCQEVVIALAQAIGQTGRFVLVQRLREKERQLLPQECPVGAQATCGQFANDVQFVLRRTGPSLSGRPSSDNCPPPERCPVRASLPPKPSAIPGREPRKALTFNLRCPKLVPSPSIPEPAALVGPIPDGFADLQDLELRIQRNTEELGHEAFWEQELQREQAREREGQARLQALSAATAEHAARLEALDAQACALEAELRLAAEAPGPPSATASAAERLRQDLATQERHSLEMQGTLALVSQALEAAEHALQAQAQELEELNRELRQCNLQQFIQQTGAALPPPPPQLDRTIPSTQVRVILGRGGGATPRSISADLLSPQDLLSPNRGELQGVPQSHILVSSLSPEVPPMRQSSWR
;
A
#
# COMPACT_ATOMS: atom_id res chain seq x y z
N MET A 1 19.36 -14.17 49.08
CA MET A 1 20.12 -13.18 48.28
C MET A 1 19.19 -12.68 47.19
N VAL A 2 18.55 -11.55 47.43
CA VAL A 2 17.67 -10.91 46.44
C VAL A 2 18.61 -10.32 45.40
N LEU A 3 18.70 -10.96 44.23
CA LEU A 3 19.33 -10.32 43.08
C LEU A 3 18.44 -9.13 42.75
N GLU A 4 18.88 -7.92 43.12
CA GLU A 4 18.39 -6.69 42.49
C GLU A 4 18.78 -6.78 41.02
N LEU A 5 17.95 -7.46 40.21
CA LEU A 5 18.05 -7.34 38.77
C LEU A 5 17.66 -5.90 38.46
N VAL A 6 18.65 -5.10 38.06
CA VAL A 6 18.42 -3.82 37.39
C VAL A 6 17.64 -4.13 36.12
N ALA A 7 16.32 -4.07 36.21
CA ALA A 7 15.42 -4.38 35.12
C ALA A 7 15.40 -3.19 34.17
N MET A 8 16.00 -3.34 32.98
CA MET A 8 15.94 -2.33 31.93
C MET A 8 14.71 -2.55 31.04
N GLU A 9 14.24 -1.46 30.46
CA GLU A 9 13.15 -1.45 29.49
C GLU A 9 13.70 -1.21 28.09
N LEU A 10 13.43 -2.13 27.16
CA LEU A 10 13.87 -2.04 25.77
C LEU A 10 12.70 -1.66 24.87
N LYS A 11 12.82 -0.55 24.15
CA LYS A 11 11.83 -0.10 23.17
C LYS A 11 12.10 -0.75 21.82
N VAL A 12 11.17 -1.58 21.35
CA VAL A 12 11.28 -2.32 20.08
C VAL A 12 10.07 -2.04 19.21
N TRP A 13 10.31 -1.69 17.96
CA TRP A 13 9.27 -1.53 16.93
C TRP A 13 8.97 -2.87 16.29
N VAL A 14 7.68 -3.22 16.25
CA VAL A 14 7.21 -4.44 15.57
C VAL A 14 6.00 -4.08 14.70
N ASP A 15 6.08 -4.38 13.40
CA ASP A 15 5.03 -4.06 12.42
C ASP A 15 4.56 -2.58 12.50
N GLY A 16 5.49 -1.65 12.75
CA GLY A 16 5.20 -0.21 12.88
C GLY A 16 4.66 0.24 14.24
N ILE A 17 4.51 -0.67 15.21
CA ILE A 17 4.02 -0.38 16.56
C ILE A 17 5.17 -0.49 17.56
N GLN A 18 5.36 0.54 18.40
CA GLN A 18 6.34 0.49 19.48
C GLN A 18 5.83 -0.38 20.64
N ARG A 19 6.65 -1.36 21.03
CA ARG A 19 6.43 -2.22 22.20
C ARG A 19 7.60 -2.10 23.17
N VAL A 20 7.33 -2.31 24.45
CA VAL A 20 8.34 -2.28 25.51
C VAL A 20 8.54 -3.70 26.04
N VAL A 21 9.79 -4.16 26.05
CA VAL A 21 10.18 -5.41 26.70
C VAL A 21 10.74 -5.05 28.07
N CYS A 22 10.06 -5.52 29.12
CA CYS A 22 10.48 -5.32 30.50
C CYS A 22 11.41 -6.45 30.96
N GLY A 23 12.31 -6.13 31.90
CA GLY A 23 13.21 -7.13 32.51
C GLY A 23 14.41 -7.52 31.64
N VAL A 24 14.79 -6.67 30.69
CA VAL A 24 16.01 -6.88 29.89
C VAL A 24 17.22 -6.51 30.74
N SER A 25 18.28 -7.30 30.63
CA SER A 25 19.56 -7.03 31.29
C SER A 25 20.71 -7.05 30.28
N GLU A 26 21.92 -6.73 30.72
CA GLU A 26 23.13 -6.83 29.89
C GLU A 26 23.45 -8.27 29.43
N GLN A 27 22.89 -9.28 30.11
CA GLN A 27 23.08 -10.70 29.79
C GLN A 27 21.99 -11.25 28.87
N THR A 28 20.87 -10.54 28.73
CA THR A 28 19.76 -10.99 27.90
C THR A 28 20.18 -10.98 26.44
N THR A 29 20.01 -12.09 25.74
CA THR A 29 20.43 -12.21 24.35
C THR A 29 19.36 -11.68 23.39
N CYS A 30 19.76 -11.25 22.19
CA CYS A 30 18.83 -10.85 21.13
C CYS A 30 17.88 -12.00 20.78
N GLN A 31 18.35 -13.25 20.84
CA GLN A 31 17.52 -14.43 20.66
C GLN A 31 16.37 -14.50 21.68
N GLU A 32 16.64 -14.31 22.97
CA GLU A 32 15.61 -14.34 24.02
C GLU A 32 14.56 -13.24 23.81
N VAL A 33 15.01 -12.01 23.50
CA VAL A 33 14.11 -10.88 23.22
C VAL A 33 13.24 -11.15 21.99
N VAL A 34 13.84 -11.66 20.92
CA VAL A 34 13.13 -12.02 19.69
C VAL A 34 12.08 -13.10 19.94
N ILE A 35 12.42 -14.14 20.71
CA ILE A 35 11.49 -15.22 21.07
C ILE A 35 10.34 -14.67 21.90
N ALA A 36 10.63 -13.86 22.94
CA ALA A 36 9.61 -13.28 23.80
C ALA A 36 8.64 -12.38 23.01
N LEU A 37 9.18 -11.53 22.12
CA LEU A 37 8.35 -10.69 21.25
C LEU A 37 7.51 -11.52 20.28
N ALA A 38 8.11 -12.49 19.60
CA ALA A 38 7.41 -13.36 18.65
C ALA A 38 6.26 -14.13 19.32
N GLN A 39 6.51 -14.67 20.52
CA GLN A 39 5.49 -15.35 21.35
C GLN A 39 4.37 -14.39 21.77
N ALA A 40 4.69 -13.18 22.21
CA ALA A 40 3.70 -12.17 22.62
C ALA A 40 2.83 -11.66 21.45
N ILE A 41 3.35 -11.71 20.22
CA ILE A 41 2.59 -11.35 19.01
C ILE A 41 1.83 -12.57 18.46
N GLY A 42 2.12 -13.78 18.94
CA GLY A 42 1.55 -15.02 18.43
C GLY A 42 2.05 -15.37 17.02
N GLN A 43 3.17 -14.79 16.59
CA GLN A 43 3.77 -15.09 15.29
C GLN A 43 4.95 -16.04 15.46
N THR A 44 4.99 -17.10 14.65
CA THR A 44 6.11 -18.04 14.61
C THR A 44 6.86 -17.90 13.29
N GLY A 45 8.19 -17.95 13.35
CA GLY A 45 9.04 -17.75 12.17
C GLY A 45 10.46 -17.35 12.52
N ARG A 46 11.24 -17.06 11.47
CA ARG A 46 12.60 -16.51 11.62
C ARG A 46 12.50 -15.00 11.74
N PHE A 47 12.97 -14.48 12.86
CA PHE A 47 13.02 -13.07 13.17
C PHE A 47 14.46 -12.66 13.49
N VAL A 48 14.77 -11.40 13.18
CA VAL A 48 16.06 -10.78 13.46
C VAL A 48 15.79 -9.43 14.12
N LEU A 49 16.54 -9.10 15.16
CA LEU A 49 16.50 -7.79 15.78
C LEU A 49 17.45 -6.85 15.02
N VAL A 50 16.93 -5.74 14.52
CA VAL A 50 17.68 -4.73 13.78
C VAL A 50 17.86 -3.51 14.63
N GLN A 51 19.09 -3.06 14.79
CA GLN A 51 19.46 -1.81 15.43
C GLN A 51 19.53 -0.71 14.35
N ARG A 52 18.66 0.29 14.45
CA ARG A 52 18.63 1.45 13.56
C ARG A 52 19.14 2.68 14.29
N LEU A 53 20.18 3.31 13.76
CA LEU A 53 20.71 4.58 14.23
C LEU A 53 20.78 5.55 13.05
N ARG A 54 19.89 6.55 13.04
CA ARG A 54 19.73 7.51 11.94
C ARG A 54 19.48 6.79 10.61
N GLU A 55 20.45 6.82 9.70
CA GLU A 55 20.40 6.20 8.36
C GLU A 55 21.14 4.85 8.29
N LYS A 56 21.74 4.40 9.41
CA LYS A 56 22.46 3.11 9.47
C LYS A 56 21.62 2.06 10.18
N GLU A 57 21.38 0.95 9.51
CA GLU A 57 20.74 -0.23 10.08
C GLU A 57 21.78 -1.36 10.22
N ARG A 58 21.81 -1.99 11.39
CA ARG A 58 22.65 -3.15 11.70
C ARG A 58 21.79 -4.28 12.21
N GLN A 59 21.90 -5.45 11.59
CA GLN A 59 21.30 -6.67 12.11
C GLN A 59 22.13 -7.19 13.29
N LEU A 60 21.47 -7.49 14.41
CA LEU A 60 22.11 -8.07 15.58
C LEU A 60 22.14 -9.59 15.47
N LEU A 61 23.23 -10.18 15.95
CA LEU A 61 23.37 -11.64 15.99
C LEU A 61 22.55 -12.22 17.14
N PRO A 62 22.07 -13.47 17.04
CA PRO A 62 21.28 -14.11 18.10
C PRO A 62 21.96 -14.10 19.47
N GLN A 63 23.29 -14.26 19.51
CA GLN A 63 24.11 -14.28 20.72
C GLN A 63 24.53 -12.90 21.24
N GLU A 64 24.27 -11.81 20.52
CA GLU A 64 24.57 -10.46 21.00
C GLU A 64 23.54 -10.01 22.04
N CYS A 65 23.92 -9.13 22.95
CA CYS A 65 23.01 -8.54 23.94
C CYS A 65 22.52 -7.17 23.43
N PRO A 66 21.21 -6.88 23.41
CA PRO A 66 20.69 -5.65 22.84
C PRO A 66 21.10 -4.41 23.64
N VAL A 67 21.16 -4.52 24.98
CA VAL A 67 21.67 -3.46 25.87
C VAL A 67 23.16 -3.19 25.60
N GLY A 68 23.97 -4.24 25.42
CA GLY A 68 25.38 -4.08 25.07
C GLY A 68 25.58 -3.48 23.67
N ALA A 69 24.74 -3.87 22.71
CA ALA A 69 24.73 -3.28 21.37
C ALA A 69 24.34 -1.80 21.39
N GLN A 70 23.40 -1.42 22.26
CA GLN A 70 23.02 -0.02 22.48
C GLN A 70 24.16 0.79 23.11
N ALA A 71 24.83 0.23 24.12
CA ALA A 71 25.97 0.86 24.79
C ALA A 71 27.15 1.11 23.82
N THR A 72 27.33 0.23 22.84
CA THR A 72 28.35 0.40 21.78
C THR A 72 28.13 1.66 20.94
N CYS A 73 26.90 2.19 20.89
CA CYS A 73 26.60 3.46 20.21
C CYS A 73 27.00 4.72 21.02
N GLY A 74 27.51 4.55 22.26
CA GLY A 74 28.05 5.63 23.08
C GLY A 74 27.04 6.76 23.31
N GLN A 75 27.42 7.99 22.95
CA GLN A 75 26.58 9.18 23.12
C GLN A 75 25.25 9.14 22.34
N PHE A 76 25.14 8.28 21.34
CA PHE A 76 23.92 8.13 20.54
C PHE A 76 23.02 7.01 21.03
N ALA A 77 23.30 6.40 22.18
CA ALA A 77 22.52 5.28 22.74
C ALA A 77 21.01 5.61 22.87
N ASN A 78 20.66 6.87 23.14
CA ASN A 78 19.26 7.30 23.26
C ASN A 78 18.51 7.38 21.93
N ASP A 79 19.24 7.55 20.81
CA ASP A 79 18.66 7.68 19.46
C ASP A 79 18.52 6.31 18.76
N VAL A 80 19.02 5.24 19.37
CA VAL A 80 18.97 3.88 18.83
C VAL A 80 17.54 3.36 18.88
N GLN A 81 17.04 2.89 17.74
CA GLN A 81 15.76 2.21 17.63
C GLN A 81 15.99 0.73 17.33
N PHE A 82 15.35 -0.15 18.09
CA PHE A 82 15.32 -1.57 17.77
C PHE A 82 14.07 -1.88 16.96
N VAL A 83 14.22 -2.66 15.89
CA VAL A 83 13.13 -3.06 15.01
C VAL A 83 13.17 -4.58 14.85
N LEU A 84 12.06 -5.25 15.14
CA LEU A 84 11.92 -6.68 14.90
C LEU A 84 11.57 -6.90 13.43
N ARG A 85 12.46 -7.54 12.68
CA ARG A 85 12.25 -7.84 11.26
C ARG A 85 12.06 -9.33 11.05
N ARG A 86 11.08 -9.69 10.22
CA ARG A 86 10.85 -11.07 9.80
C ARG A 86 11.72 -11.42 8.59
N THR A 87 12.45 -12.53 8.66
CA THR A 87 13.41 -12.96 7.62
C THR A 87 13.02 -14.28 6.94
N GLY A 88 11.91 -14.92 7.35
CA GLY A 88 11.45 -16.17 6.73
C GLY A 88 9.93 -16.27 6.60
N PRO A 89 9.43 -17.11 5.67
CA PRO A 89 8.00 -17.28 5.45
C PRO A 89 7.33 -17.87 6.69
N SER A 90 6.23 -17.26 7.08
CA SER A 90 5.28 -17.76 8.08
C SER A 90 4.77 -19.14 7.70
N LEU A 91 4.69 -20.07 8.64
CA LEU A 91 3.89 -21.29 8.46
C LEU A 91 2.36 -21.01 8.48
N SER A 92 1.94 -19.78 8.77
CA SER A 92 0.56 -19.31 8.68
C SER A 92 0.42 -18.22 7.60
N GLY A 93 -0.21 -18.57 6.48
CA GLY A 93 -0.21 -17.78 5.26
C GLY A 93 -0.86 -16.39 5.35
N ARG A 94 -0.17 -15.39 4.79
CA ARG A 94 -0.61 -14.38 3.81
C ARG A 94 0.53 -13.36 3.65
N PRO A 95 0.97 -12.99 2.43
CA PRO A 95 2.06 -12.03 2.27
C PRO A 95 1.52 -10.61 2.37
N SER A 96 2.18 -9.77 3.17
CA SER A 96 2.15 -8.32 2.98
C SER A 96 3.58 -7.84 2.82
N SER A 97 3.75 -7.04 1.77
CA SER A 97 4.91 -6.25 1.36
C SER A 97 5.89 -5.90 2.47
N ASP A 98 7.20 -6.07 2.24
CA ASP A 98 7.96 -4.98 1.63
C ASP A 98 9.37 -5.39 1.23
N ASN A 99 9.89 -4.64 0.26
CA ASN A 99 11.15 -4.79 -0.44
C ASN A 99 12.37 -4.91 0.49
N CYS A 100 13.09 -6.03 0.37
CA CYS A 100 14.52 -6.11 0.66
C CYS A 100 15.14 -7.18 -0.24
N PRO A 101 16.17 -6.86 -1.04
CA PRO A 101 17.01 -7.90 -1.61
C PRO A 101 17.69 -8.67 -0.46
N PRO A 102 17.97 -9.98 -0.62
CA PRO A 102 18.65 -10.77 0.40
C PRO A 102 19.96 -10.11 0.81
N PRO A 103 20.43 -10.21 2.07
CA PRO A 103 21.78 -9.81 2.38
C PRO A 103 22.70 -10.71 1.55
N GLU A 104 23.37 -10.10 0.57
CA GLU A 104 24.49 -10.73 -0.11
C GLU A 104 25.41 -11.23 1.01
N ARG A 105 25.62 -12.55 1.05
CA ARG A 105 26.54 -13.17 1.98
C ARG A 105 27.89 -12.55 1.72
N CYS A 106 28.31 -11.61 2.55
CA CYS A 106 29.68 -11.11 2.57
C CYS A 106 30.60 -12.34 2.66
N PRO A 107 31.42 -12.65 1.65
CA PRO A 107 32.44 -13.68 1.77
C PRO A 107 33.65 -13.18 2.57
N VAL A 108 33.47 -12.15 3.40
CA VAL A 108 34.54 -11.42 4.11
C VAL A 108 35.10 -12.21 5.31
N ARG A 109 34.63 -13.43 5.59
CA ARG A 109 35.17 -14.24 6.70
C ARG A 109 35.37 -15.72 6.43
N ALA A 110 35.72 -16.10 5.20
CA ALA A 110 36.11 -17.47 4.86
C ALA A 110 37.61 -17.64 4.55
N SER A 111 38.44 -16.63 4.79
CA SER A 111 39.88 -16.65 4.49
C SER A 111 40.75 -16.58 5.74
N LEU A 112 40.44 -17.42 6.74
CA LEU A 112 41.49 -17.96 7.59
C LEU A 112 41.62 -19.45 7.28
N PRO A 113 42.81 -19.96 6.91
CA PRO A 113 42.99 -21.36 6.57
C PRO A 113 42.66 -22.27 7.77
N PRO A 114 42.17 -23.51 7.54
CA PRO A 114 42.28 -24.57 8.52
C PRO A 114 43.76 -24.74 8.88
N LYS A 115 44.09 -24.59 10.16
CA LYS A 115 45.41 -24.90 10.71
C LYS A 115 45.76 -26.35 10.34
N PRO A 116 46.91 -26.63 9.69
CA PRO A 116 47.39 -28.01 9.57
C PRO A 116 47.55 -28.58 10.97
N SER A 117 47.01 -29.77 11.19
CA SER A 117 47.06 -30.51 12.45
C SER A 117 48.45 -30.47 13.07
N ALA A 118 48.54 -29.91 14.28
CA ALA A 118 49.73 -29.96 15.09
C ALA A 118 50.00 -31.41 15.49
N ILE A 119 51.17 -31.94 15.12
CA ILE A 119 51.78 -33.08 15.79
C ILE A 119 52.04 -32.64 17.25
N PRO A 120 51.70 -33.43 18.28
CA PRO A 120 51.88 -33.01 19.66
C PRO A 120 53.37 -32.91 20.01
N GLY A 121 53.82 -31.71 20.38
CA GLY A 121 55.10 -31.54 21.09
C GLY A 121 56.05 -30.48 20.53
N ARG A 122 55.68 -29.19 20.56
CA ARG A 122 56.62 -28.10 20.86
C ARG A 122 55.90 -26.78 21.11
N GLU A 123 56.28 -26.10 22.18
CA GLU A 123 55.68 -24.85 22.68
C GLU A 123 55.81 -23.67 21.69
N PRO A 124 54.86 -22.71 21.73
CA PRO A 124 54.87 -21.56 20.84
C PRO A 124 55.86 -20.49 21.32
N ARG A 125 56.92 -20.22 20.54
CA ARG A 125 57.77 -19.05 20.76
C ARG A 125 57.17 -17.83 20.07
N LYS A 126 57.08 -16.77 20.87
CA LYS A 126 56.44 -15.46 20.64
C LYS A 126 57.02 -14.77 19.39
N ALA A 127 56.14 -14.19 18.57
CA ALA A 127 56.51 -13.32 17.46
C ALA A 127 57.19 -12.05 18.00
N LEU A 128 58.40 -11.76 17.52
CA LEU A 128 59.16 -10.55 17.85
C LEU A 128 58.71 -9.43 16.90
N THR A 129 58.26 -8.34 17.49
CA THR A 129 57.80 -7.11 16.83
C THR A 129 58.91 -6.46 16.00
N PHE A 130 58.57 -6.15 14.74
CA PHE A 130 59.39 -5.44 13.77
C PHE A 130 59.54 -3.96 14.19
N ASN A 131 60.73 -3.54 14.60
CA ASN A 131 61.07 -2.13 14.79
C ASN A 131 61.84 -1.63 13.57
N LEU A 132 61.20 -0.77 12.77
CA LEU A 132 61.84 0.01 11.70
C LEU A 132 62.82 1.01 12.32
N ARG A 133 64.11 0.76 12.19
CA ARG A 133 65.16 1.77 12.42
C ARG A 133 65.97 1.95 11.13
N CYS A 134 65.79 3.10 10.50
CA CYS A 134 66.53 3.52 9.31
C CYS A 134 68.06 3.48 9.54
N PRO A 135 68.88 2.98 8.60
CA PRO A 135 70.32 3.17 8.66
C PRO A 135 70.70 4.50 8.01
N LYS A 136 71.29 5.39 8.81
CA LYS A 136 71.98 6.59 8.36
C LYS A 136 73.43 6.22 8.04
N LEU A 137 73.89 6.57 6.85
CA LEU A 137 75.25 6.40 6.32
C LEU A 137 76.35 6.83 7.31
N VAL A 138 77.38 5.99 7.50
CA VAL A 138 78.72 6.36 7.94
C VAL A 138 79.77 5.48 7.20
N PRO A 139 80.96 6.00 6.84
CA PRO A 139 81.95 5.31 6.01
C PRO A 139 82.89 4.38 6.82
N SER A 140 83.29 3.29 6.15
CA SER A 140 84.54 2.50 6.22
C SER A 140 85.31 2.38 7.55
N PRO A 141 85.56 1.15 8.07
CA PRO A 141 86.59 0.91 9.06
C PRO A 141 87.93 0.52 8.42
N SER A 142 88.97 1.22 8.85
CA SER A 142 90.38 0.91 8.70
C SER A 142 90.76 -0.40 9.43
N ILE A 143 91.57 -1.21 8.76
CA ILE A 143 92.25 -2.42 9.24
C ILE A 143 93.18 -2.10 10.44
N PRO A 144 93.25 -2.98 11.45
CA PRO A 144 94.50 -3.26 12.15
C PRO A 144 94.97 -4.72 11.96
N GLU A 145 96.29 -4.88 11.87
CA GLU A 145 97.10 -6.09 11.64
C GLU A 145 97.01 -7.18 12.72
N PRO A 146 97.51 -8.42 12.43
CA PRO A 146 97.13 -9.65 13.11
C PRO A 146 98.04 -9.97 14.31
N ALA A 147 97.43 -10.41 15.42
CA ALA A 147 98.16 -11.04 16.51
C ALA A 147 97.44 -12.32 16.98
N ALA A 148 98.17 -13.43 16.83
CA ALA A 148 98.04 -14.70 17.54
C ALA A 148 96.72 -15.49 17.41
N LEU A 149 96.73 -16.42 16.47
CA LEU A 149 95.91 -17.64 16.47
C LEU A 149 96.32 -18.56 17.62
N VAL A 150 95.52 -18.63 18.69
CA VAL A 150 95.23 -19.89 19.42
C VAL A 150 93.80 -19.78 19.96
N GLY A 151 92.82 -20.04 19.10
CA GLY A 151 91.44 -20.35 19.50
C GLY A 151 91.13 -21.77 19.03
N PRO A 152 90.28 -22.54 19.73
CA PRO A 152 89.84 -23.83 19.23
C PRO A 152 89.25 -23.59 17.83
N ILE A 153 89.70 -24.39 16.85
CA ILE A 153 89.19 -24.34 15.48
C ILE A 153 87.66 -24.27 15.59
N PRO A 154 87.01 -23.21 15.10
CA PRO A 154 85.55 -23.18 15.07
C PRO A 154 85.12 -24.42 14.32
N ASP A 155 84.25 -25.24 14.91
CA ASP A 155 83.71 -26.44 14.29
C ASP A 155 83.01 -26.02 13.00
N GLY A 156 83.76 -25.89 11.90
CA GLY A 156 83.26 -25.39 10.62
C GLY A 156 82.14 -26.27 10.07
N PHE A 157 82.04 -27.49 10.60
CA PHE A 157 80.94 -28.41 10.36
C PHE A 157 79.61 -27.94 10.97
N ALA A 158 79.62 -27.29 12.14
CA ALA A 158 78.43 -26.71 12.77
C ALA A 158 77.97 -25.43 12.05
N ASP A 159 78.92 -24.58 11.63
CA ASP A 159 78.62 -23.38 10.84
C ASP A 159 78.06 -23.74 9.45
N LEU A 160 78.58 -24.81 8.83
CA LEU A 160 78.05 -25.34 7.57
C LEU A 160 76.63 -25.90 7.74
N GLN A 161 76.34 -26.61 8.83
CA GLN A 161 75.00 -27.13 9.12
C GLN A 161 73.99 -26.01 9.40
N ASP A 162 74.39 -24.95 10.11
CA ASP A 162 73.52 -23.78 10.32
C ASP A 162 73.24 -23.04 9.02
N LEU A 163 74.24 -22.94 8.14
CA LEU A 163 74.06 -22.37 6.80
C LEU A 163 73.14 -23.23 5.94
N GLU A 164 73.27 -24.55 5.98
CA GLU A 164 72.41 -25.48 5.25
C GLU A 164 70.95 -25.38 5.73
N LEU A 165 70.72 -25.32 7.04
CA LEU A 165 69.38 -25.09 7.61
C LEU A 165 68.79 -23.74 7.20
N ARG A 166 69.60 -22.68 7.14
CA ARG A 166 69.16 -21.38 6.62
C ARG A 166 68.84 -21.42 5.14
N ILE A 167 69.63 -22.13 4.33
CA ILE A 167 69.34 -22.32 2.91
C ILE A 167 68.02 -23.06 2.74
N GLN A 168 67.79 -24.13 3.50
CA GLN A 168 66.53 -24.89 3.47
C GLN A 168 65.34 -23.99 3.83
N ARG A 169 65.45 -23.23 4.93
CA ARG A 169 64.42 -22.27 5.33
C ARG A 169 64.18 -21.19 4.28
N ASN A 170 65.24 -20.63 3.70
CA ASN A 170 65.12 -19.65 2.62
C ASN A 170 64.47 -20.28 1.39
N THR A 171 64.78 -21.53 1.02
CA THR A 171 64.13 -22.20 -0.11
C THR A 171 62.65 -22.47 0.13
N GLU A 172 62.24 -22.74 1.37
CA GLU A 172 60.84 -22.85 1.75
C GLU A 172 60.11 -21.50 1.73
N GLU A 173 60.79 -20.43 2.17
CA GLU A 173 60.27 -19.06 2.12
C GLU A 173 60.10 -18.59 0.66
N LEU A 174 61.09 -18.83 -0.20
CA LEU A 174 61.04 -18.57 -1.65
C LEU A 174 60.02 -19.47 -2.37
N GLY A 175 59.77 -20.69 -1.87
CA GLY A 175 58.80 -21.62 -2.43
C GLY A 175 57.35 -21.09 -2.43
N HIS A 176 57.04 -20.11 -1.59
CA HIS A 176 55.71 -19.47 -1.53
C HIS A 176 55.59 -18.20 -2.40
N GLU A 177 56.64 -17.77 -3.09
CA GLU A 177 56.61 -16.56 -3.93
C GLU A 177 55.53 -16.61 -4.99
N ALA A 178 55.45 -17.71 -5.75
CA ALA A 178 54.44 -17.88 -6.80
C ALA A 178 53.00 -17.86 -6.26
N PHE A 179 52.80 -18.34 -5.03
CA PHE A 179 51.49 -18.28 -4.36
C PHE A 179 51.10 -16.83 -4.05
N TRP A 180 52.03 -16.06 -3.45
CA TRP A 180 51.78 -14.66 -3.10
C TRP A 180 51.66 -13.76 -4.33
N GLU A 181 52.44 -14.00 -5.38
CA GLU A 181 52.29 -13.31 -6.66
C GLU A 181 50.91 -13.54 -7.25
N GLN A 182 50.41 -14.78 -7.19
CA GLN A 182 49.07 -15.11 -7.67
C GLN A 182 47.97 -14.46 -6.83
N GLU A 183 48.12 -14.44 -5.50
CA GLU A 183 47.17 -13.73 -4.62
C GLU A 183 47.19 -12.22 -4.83
N LEU A 184 48.37 -11.62 -5.02
CA LEU A 184 48.49 -10.21 -5.34
C LEU A 184 47.77 -9.89 -6.66
N GLN A 185 47.92 -10.73 -7.69
CA GLN A 185 47.20 -10.55 -8.95
C GLN A 185 45.68 -10.65 -8.78
N ARG A 186 45.20 -11.58 -7.95
CA ARG A 186 43.76 -11.73 -7.64
C ARG A 186 43.22 -10.51 -6.91
N GLU A 187 43.95 -10.01 -5.92
CA GLU A 187 43.57 -8.79 -5.20
C GLU A 187 43.56 -7.58 -6.12
N GLN A 188 44.57 -7.41 -6.97
CA GLN A 188 44.57 -6.34 -7.97
C GLN A 188 43.40 -6.46 -8.96
N ALA A 189 43.01 -7.67 -9.36
CA ALA A 189 41.84 -7.86 -10.22
C ALA A 189 40.55 -7.46 -9.51
N ARG A 190 40.38 -7.82 -8.22
CA ARG A 190 39.25 -7.40 -7.38
C ARG A 190 39.22 -5.89 -7.18
N GLU A 191 40.38 -5.29 -6.97
CA GLU A 191 40.52 -3.84 -6.83
C GLU A 191 40.09 -3.13 -8.12
N ARG A 192 40.57 -3.59 -9.28
CA ARG A 192 40.17 -3.04 -10.59
C ARG A 192 38.67 -3.18 -10.84
N GLU A 193 38.09 -4.34 -10.50
CA GLU A 193 36.65 -4.55 -10.61
C GLU A 193 35.87 -3.61 -9.68
N GLY A 194 36.31 -3.46 -8.43
CA GLY A 194 35.73 -2.52 -7.47
C GLY A 194 35.82 -1.07 -7.96
N GLN A 195 36.98 -0.66 -8.47
CA GLN A 195 37.19 0.66 -9.07
C GLN A 195 36.27 0.89 -10.28
N ALA A 196 36.12 -0.09 -11.17
CA ALA A 196 35.21 0.01 -12.32
C ALA A 196 33.75 0.14 -11.89
N ARG A 197 33.32 -0.62 -10.86
CA ARG A 197 31.96 -0.51 -10.29
C ARG A 197 31.72 0.86 -9.68
N LEU A 198 32.69 1.41 -8.93
CA LEU A 198 32.61 2.75 -8.36
C LEU A 198 32.55 3.82 -9.45
N GLN A 199 33.35 3.70 -10.51
CA GLN A 199 33.32 4.61 -11.64
C GLN A 199 31.94 4.57 -12.35
N ALA A 200 31.40 3.37 -12.60
CA ALA A 200 30.08 3.22 -13.20
C ALA A 200 28.97 3.85 -12.34
N LEU A 201 29.00 3.63 -11.02
CA LEU A 201 28.07 4.28 -10.10
C LEU A 201 28.22 5.80 -10.12
N SER A 202 29.46 6.31 -10.09
CA SER A 202 29.70 7.75 -10.15
C SER A 202 29.19 8.39 -11.44
N ALA A 203 29.36 7.72 -12.58
CA ALA A 203 28.85 8.17 -13.87
C ALA A 203 27.32 8.17 -13.89
N ALA A 204 26.68 7.09 -13.42
CA ALA A 204 25.23 7.02 -13.32
C ALA A 204 24.67 8.12 -12.40
N THR A 205 25.32 8.38 -11.25
CA THR A 205 24.91 9.49 -10.37
C THR A 205 25.05 10.85 -11.04
N ALA A 206 26.10 11.07 -11.83
CA ALA A 206 26.29 12.32 -12.57
C ALA A 206 25.24 12.49 -13.68
N GLU A 207 24.87 11.42 -14.38
CA GLU A 207 23.76 11.45 -15.35
C GLU A 207 22.43 11.82 -14.69
N HIS A 208 22.12 11.22 -13.54
CA HIS A 208 20.90 11.54 -12.82
C HIS A 208 20.91 12.98 -12.29
N ALA A 209 22.04 13.46 -11.78
CA ALA A 209 22.19 14.86 -11.38
C ALA A 209 21.95 15.82 -12.56
N ALA A 210 22.55 15.55 -13.72
CA ALA A 210 22.34 16.36 -14.92
C ALA A 210 20.88 16.34 -15.42
N ARG A 211 20.17 15.21 -15.29
CA ARG A 211 18.73 15.13 -15.61
C ARG A 211 17.89 15.98 -14.66
N LEU A 212 18.23 16.01 -13.37
CA LEU A 212 17.54 16.85 -12.39
C LEU A 212 17.77 18.33 -12.71
N GLU A 213 19.01 18.74 -12.96
CA GLU A 213 19.33 20.12 -13.35
C GLU A 213 18.60 20.56 -14.63
N ALA A 214 18.47 19.67 -15.61
CA ALA A 214 17.72 19.95 -16.83
C ALA A 214 16.20 20.13 -16.57
N LEU A 215 15.62 19.31 -15.67
CA LEU A 215 14.22 19.46 -15.27
C LEU A 215 14.00 20.74 -14.46
N ASP A 216 14.92 21.09 -13.56
CA ASP A 216 14.86 22.34 -12.80
C ASP A 216 14.94 23.55 -13.73
N ALA A 217 15.82 23.52 -14.73
CA ALA A 217 15.90 24.57 -15.75
C ALA A 217 14.60 24.70 -16.57
N GLN A 218 13.96 23.56 -16.91
CA GLN A 218 12.66 23.56 -17.59
C GLN A 218 11.56 24.13 -16.70
N ALA A 219 11.53 23.79 -15.41
CA ALA A 219 10.57 24.33 -14.46
C ALA A 219 10.71 25.85 -14.34
N CYS A 220 11.93 26.36 -14.16
CA CYS A 220 12.17 27.80 -14.10
C CYS A 220 11.79 28.52 -15.40
N ALA A 221 11.99 27.90 -16.57
CA ALA A 221 11.57 28.47 -17.85
C ALA A 221 10.04 28.58 -17.95
N LEU A 222 9.31 27.52 -17.59
CA LEU A 222 7.84 27.53 -17.57
C LEU A 222 7.28 28.52 -16.54
N GLU A 223 7.89 28.63 -15.37
CA GLU A 223 7.52 29.63 -14.37
C GLU A 223 7.71 31.06 -14.88
N ALA A 224 8.79 31.31 -15.62
CA ALA A 224 9.02 32.60 -16.27
C ALA A 224 7.98 32.89 -17.35
N GLU A 225 7.61 31.89 -18.17
CA GLU A 225 6.54 32.02 -19.17
C GLU A 225 5.18 32.29 -18.51
N LEU A 226 4.83 31.58 -17.44
CA LEU A 226 3.59 31.81 -16.70
C LEU A 226 3.54 33.20 -16.08
N ARG A 227 4.66 33.66 -15.51
CA ARG A 227 4.77 35.04 -15.00
C ARG A 227 4.60 36.06 -16.12
N LEU A 228 5.23 35.86 -17.27
CA LEU A 228 5.08 36.75 -18.42
C LEU A 228 3.66 36.71 -18.98
N ALA A 229 2.99 35.55 -18.98
CA ALA A 229 1.59 35.42 -19.39
C ALA A 229 0.62 36.07 -18.39
N ALA A 230 0.95 36.08 -17.10
CA ALA A 230 0.19 36.74 -16.05
C ALA A 230 0.36 38.27 -16.08
N GLU A 231 1.57 38.76 -16.37
CA GLU A 231 1.89 40.20 -16.50
C GLU A 231 1.55 40.75 -17.89
N ALA A 232 1.44 39.89 -18.92
CA ALA A 232 0.95 40.31 -20.21
C ALA A 232 -0.52 40.72 -20.07
N PRO A 233 -0.90 41.95 -20.46
CA PRO A 233 -2.30 42.30 -20.61
C PRO A 233 -2.87 41.50 -21.78
N GLY A 234 -3.32 40.27 -21.53
CA GLY A 234 -4.13 39.52 -22.48
C GLY A 234 -5.34 40.37 -22.86
N PRO A 235 -5.82 40.37 -24.13
CA PRO A 235 -6.87 41.27 -24.60
C PRO A 235 -8.12 41.10 -23.73
N PRO A 236 -8.38 42.01 -22.76
CA PRO A 236 -9.34 41.75 -21.71
C PRO A 236 -10.74 42.17 -22.12
N SER A 237 -10.90 42.83 -23.27
CA SER A 237 -12.17 43.42 -23.65
C SER A 237 -13.08 42.48 -24.43
N ALA A 238 -12.55 41.57 -25.26
CA ALA A 238 -13.40 40.75 -26.13
C ALA A 238 -13.85 39.46 -25.46
N THR A 239 -12.92 38.69 -24.89
CA THR A 239 -13.19 37.38 -24.27
C THR A 239 -13.82 37.53 -22.88
N ALA A 240 -13.34 38.47 -22.05
CA ALA A 240 -13.96 38.73 -20.76
C ALA A 240 -15.36 39.35 -20.91
N SER A 241 -15.57 40.26 -21.87
CA SER A 241 -16.91 40.78 -22.18
C SER A 241 -17.84 39.71 -22.76
N ALA A 242 -17.33 38.79 -23.59
CA ALA A 242 -18.13 37.67 -24.07
C ALA A 242 -18.53 36.72 -22.93
N ALA A 243 -17.60 36.41 -22.03
CA ALA A 243 -17.90 35.61 -20.83
C ALA A 243 -18.91 36.30 -19.92
N GLU A 244 -18.81 37.62 -19.74
CA GLU A 244 -19.74 38.38 -18.92
C GLU A 244 -21.14 38.46 -19.54
N ARG A 245 -21.24 38.61 -20.87
CA ARG A 245 -22.53 38.53 -21.60
C ARG A 245 -23.19 37.17 -21.43
N LEU A 246 -22.42 36.08 -21.57
CA LEU A 246 -22.94 34.71 -21.36
C LEU A 246 -23.42 34.50 -19.92
N ARG A 247 -22.73 35.05 -18.91
CA ARG A 247 -23.19 35.00 -17.51
C ARG A 247 -24.50 35.75 -17.30
N GLN A 248 -24.63 36.93 -17.92
CA GLN A 248 -25.87 37.72 -17.85
C GLN A 248 -27.04 36.99 -18.52
N ASP A 249 -26.81 36.40 -19.70
CA ASP A 249 -27.82 35.62 -20.43
C ASP A 249 -28.29 34.41 -19.60
N LEU A 250 -27.35 33.65 -19.01
CA LEU A 250 -27.66 32.55 -18.09
C LEU A 250 -28.51 33.03 -16.91
N ALA A 251 -28.13 34.13 -16.27
CA ALA A 251 -28.89 34.69 -15.14
C ALA A 251 -30.32 35.13 -15.55
N THR A 252 -30.51 35.62 -16.78
CA THR A 252 -31.86 35.93 -17.28
C THR A 252 -32.66 34.67 -17.61
N GLN A 253 -32.01 33.64 -18.15
CA GLN A 253 -32.64 32.36 -18.46
C GLN A 253 -33.09 31.65 -17.17
N GLU A 254 -32.30 31.71 -16.10
CA GLU A 254 -32.66 31.17 -14.79
C GLU A 254 -33.92 31.86 -14.23
N ARG A 255 -33.98 33.20 -14.28
CA ARG A 255 -35.18 33.95 -13.84
C ARG A 255 -36.41 33.55 -14.65
N HIS A 256 -36.28 33.49 -15.96
CA HIS A 256 -37.39 33.07 -16.82
C HIS A 256 -37.84 31.63 -16.51
N SER A 257 -36.90 30.72 -16.23
CA SER A 257 -37.22 29.35 -15.85
C SER A 257 -37.97 29.27 -14.52
N LEU A 258 -37.62 30.10 -13.53
CA LEU A 258 -38.30 30.19 -12.24
C LEU A 258 -39.71 30.77 -12.39
N GLU A 259 -39.87 31.80 -13.22
CA GLU A 259 -41.19 32.36 -13.55
C GLU A 259 -42.08 31.30 -14.21
N MET A 260 -41.55 30.55 -15.19
CA MET A 260 -42.31 29.47 -15.83
C MET A 260 -42.62 28.31 -14.87
N GLN A 261 -41.72 27.97 -13.95
CA GLN A 261 -42.02 27.00 -12.90
C GLN A 261 -43.14 27.50 -11.97
N GLY A 262 -43.14 28.79 -11.62
CA GLY A 262 -44.20 29.41 -10.84
C GLY A 262 -45.56 29.39 -11.54
N THR A 263 -45.60 29.73 -12.83
CA THR A 263 -46.86 29.66 -13.61
C THR A 263 -47.36 28.23 -13.78
N LEU A 264 -46.46 27.27 -14.03
CA LEU A 264 -46.81 25.85 -14.09
C LEU A 264 -47.37 25.34 -12.76
N ALA A 265 -46.81 25.77 -11.63
CA ALA A 265 -47.33 25.41 -10.31
C ALA A 265 -48.75 25.95 -10.08
N LEU A 266 -49.01 27.21 -10.46
CA LEU A 266 -50.35 27.80 -10.37
C LEU A 266 -51.37 27.08 -11.26
N VAL A 267 -50.99 26.74 -12.49
CA VAL A 267 -51.85 25.97 -13.40
C VAL A 267 -52.12 24.57 -12.86
N SER A 268 -51.12 23.91 -12.29
CA SER A 268 -51.28 22.58 -11.68
C SER A 268 -52.26 22.63 -10.52
N GLN A 269 -52.14 23.63 -9.64
CA GLN A 269 -53.08 23.81 -8.52
C GLN A 269 -54.51 24.09 -9.00
N ALA A 270 -54.67 24.89 -10.06
CA ALA A 270 -55.99 25.16 -10.64
C ALA A 270 -56.61 23.91 -11.29
N LEU A 271 -55.78 23.07 -11.91
CA LEU A 271 -56.21 21.78 -12.48
C LEU A 271 -56.67 20.83 -11.37
N GLU A 272 -55.88 20.65 -10.30
CA GLU A 272 -56.26 19.83 -9.14
C GLU A 272 -57.57 20.31 -8.51
N ALA A 273 -57.75 21.62 -8.35
CA ALA A 273 -59.00 22.19 -7.84
C ALA A 273 -60.20 21.92 -8.77
N ALA A 274 -60.00 22.01 -10.08
CA ALA A 274 -61.03 21.69 -11.07
C ALA A 274 -61.38 20.19 -11.06
N GLU A 275 -60.39 19.31 -10.92
CA GLU A 275 -60.60 17.86 -10.79
C GLU A 275 -61.43 17.52 -9.55
N HIS A 276 -61.11 18.12 -8.39
CA HIS A 276 -61.89 17.94 -7.17
C HIS A 276 -63.32 18.47 -7.31
N ALA A 277 -63.52 19.62 -7.97
CA ALA A 277 -64.86 20.15 -8.23
C ALA A 277 -65.68 19.22 -9.15
N LEU A 278 -65.04 18.66 -10.20
CA LEU A 278 -65.67 17.67 -11.07
C LEU A 278 -66.03 16.38 -10.32
N GLN A 279 -65.16 15.91 -9.44
CA GLN A 279 -65.46 14.74 -8.57
C GLN A 279 -66.65 15.01 -7.65
N ALA A 280 -66.73 16.20 -7.05
CA ALA A 280 -67.87 16.59 -6.21
C ALA A 280 -69.18 16.63 -7.02
N GLN A 281 -69.18 17.24 -8.21
CA GLN A 281 -70.34 17.23 -9.11
C GLN A 281 -70.73 15.81 -9.53
N ALA A 282 -69.77 14.91 -9.77
CA ALA A 282 -70.06 13.52 -10.09
C ALA A 282 -70.75 12.79 -8.92
N GLN A 283 -70.31 13.03 -7.67
CA GLN A 283 -70.96 12.49 -6.47
C GLN A 283 -72.39 13.02 -6.31
N GLU A 284 -72.60 14.33 -6.49
CA GLU A 284 -73.95 14.92 -6.47
C GLU A 284 -74.86 14.29 -7.54
N LEU A 285 -74.34 14.08 -8.76
CA LEU A 285 -75.08 13.39 -9.82
C LEU A 285 -75.40 11.93 -9.45
N GLU A 286 -74.49 11.21 -8.80
CA GLU A 286 -74.75 9.85 -8.31
C GLU A 286 -75.84 9.83 -7.22
N GLU A 287 -75.82 10.79 -6.29
CA GLU A 287 -76.84 10.95 -5.26
C GLU A 287 -78.21 11.23 -5.87
N LEU A 288 -78.30 12.20 -6.79
CA LEU A 288 -79.53 12.49 -7.52
C LEU A 288 -80.00 11.28 -8.35
N ASN A 289 -79.08 10.52 -8.95
CA ASN A 289 -79.43 9.28 -9.66
C ASN A 289 -80.02 8.22 -8.72
N ARG A 290 -79.45 8.08 -7.51
CA ARG A 290 -79.99 7.19 -6.46
C ARG A 290 -81.38 7.62 -6.02
N GLU A 291 -81.59 8.92 -5.78
CA GLU A 291 -82.91 9.47 -5.43
C GLU A 291 -83.94 9.25 -6.55
N LEU A 292 -83.55 9.47 -7.81
CA LEU A 292 -84.41 9.22 -8.96
C LEU A 292 -84.79 7.73 -9.07
N ARG A 293 -83.82 6.82 -8.88
CA ARG A 293 -84.09 5.37 -8.85
C ARG A 293 -85.04 5.00 -7.72
N GLN A 294 -84.88 5.61 -6.54
CA GLN A 294 -85.76 5.40 -5.40
C GLN A 294 -87.19 5.88 -5.71
N CYS A 295 -87.34 7.06 -6.30
CA CYS A 295 -88.64 7.60 -6.71
C CYS A 295 -89.31 6.71 -7.78
N ASN A 296 -88.57 6.32 -8.81
CA ASN A 296 -89.07 5.42 -9.87
C ASN A 296 -89.50 4.06 -9.30
N LEU A 297 -88.72 3.46 -8.39
CA LEU A 297 -89.07 2.22 -7.71
C LEU A 297 -90.37 2.39 -6.90
N GLN A 298 -90.51 3.50 -6.18
CA GLN A 298 -91.70 3.79 -5.40
C GLN A 298 -92.94 3.95 -6.30
N GLN A 299 -92.80 4.59 -7.46
CA GLN A 299 -93.86 4.69 -8.47
C GLN A 299 -94.22 3.32 -9.06
N PHE A 300 -93.23 2.47 -9.36
CA PHE A 300 -93.46 1.11 -9.86
C PHE A 300 -94.22 0.24 -8.85
N ILE A 301 -93.86 0.33 -7.56
CA ILE A 301 -94.59 -0.36 -6.47
C ILE A 301 -96.03 0.13 -6.40
N GLN A 302 -96.29 1.44 -6.52
CA GLN A 302 -97.67 1.97 -6.53
C GLN A 302 -98.49 1.49 -7.74
N GLN A 303 -97.88 1.45 -8.93
CA GLN A 303 -98.54 1.00 -10.15
C GLN A 303 -98.79 -0.52 -10.16
N THR A 304 -97.88 -1.31 -9.58
CA THR A 304 -98.00 -2.78 -9.52
C THR A 304 -98.79 -3.26 -8.30
N GLY A 305 -98.88 -2.44 -7.24
CA GLY A 305 -99.65 -2.71 -6.02
C GLY A 305 -101.17 -2.65 -6.18
N ALA A 306 -101.68 -2.34 -7.38
CA ALA A 306 -103.11 -2.23 -7.67
C ALA A 306 -103.72 -3.46 -8.38
N ALA A 307 -103.05 -4.62 -8.40
CA ALA A 307 -103.60 -5.82 -9.03
C ALA A 307 -103.30 -7.11 -8.23
N LEU A 308 -104.16 -7.43 -7.27
CA LEU A 308 -104.44 -8.82 -6.86
C LEU A 308 -105.97 -8.99 -6.67
N PRO A 309 -106.60 -10.03 -7.27
CA PRO A 309 -108.06 -10.23 -7.30
C PRO A 309 -108.60 -10.83 -5.98
N PRO A 310 -109.92 -10.76 -5.72
CA PRO A 310 -110.50 -11.08 -4.42
C PRO A 310 -110.51 -12.61 -4.13
N PRO A 311 -110.44 -13.04 -2.85
CA PRO A 311 -110.57 -14.45 -2.50
C PRO A 311 -112.05 -14.85 -2.37
N PRO A 312 -112.45 -16.08 -2.76
CA PRO A 312 -113.80 -16.58 -2.53
C PRO A 312 -113.95 -17.20 -1.12
N PRO A 313 -115.20 -17.36 -0.61
CA PRO A 313 -115.42 -17.69 0.80
C PRO A 313 -115.46 -19.19 1.12
N GLN A 314 -114.83 -19.51 2.26
CA GLN A 314 -115.10 -20.53 3.28
C GLN A 314 -115.28 -22.02 2.89
N LEU A 315 -114.49 -22.90 3.53
CA LEU A 315 -115.03 -24.07 4.22
C LEU A 315 -114.13 -24.51 5.41
N ASP A 316 -114.75 -24.47 6.58
CA ASP A 316 -114.62 -25.31 7.77
C ASP A 316 -113.43 -26.27 8.00
N ARG A 317 -112.96 -26.22 9.26
CA ARG A 317 -112.72 -27.35 10.20
C ARG A 317 -111.27 -27.68 10.61
N THR A 318 -111.06 -27.50 11.92
CA THR A 318 -110.26 -28.29 12.89
C THR A 318 -108.73 -28.12 13.02
N ILE A 319 -108.38 -27.70 14.25
CA ILE A 319 -107.12 -27.68 15.04
C ILE A 319 -106.54 -29.12 15.25
N PRO A 320 -105.38 -29.39 15.94
CA PRO A 320 -104.08 -28.70 16.19
C PRO A 320 -102.80 -29.60 16.02
N SER A 321 -101.63 -29.02 16.33
CA SER A 321 -100.36 -29.62 16.87
C SER A 321 -99.34 -30.08 15.82
N THR A 322 -98.01 -29.91 15.92
CA THR A 322 -97.07 -30.06 17.05
C THR A 322 -95.70 -29.40 16.73
N GLN A 323 -95.15 -28.68 17.73
CA GLN A 323 -93.77 -28.39 18.17
C GLN A 323 -92.49 -28.51 17.27
N VAL A 324 -91.45 -27.78 17.77
CA VAL A 324 -89.97 -27.99 17.72
C VAL A 324 -89.24 -27.17 16.62
N ARG A 325 -88.11 -26.47 16.80
CA ARG A 325 -87.25 -26.01 17.93
C ARG A 325 -86.13 -25.12 17.35
N VAL A 326 -85.62 -24.24 18.21
CA VAL A 326 -84.49 -23.27 18.12
C VAL A 326 -83.16 -23.88 17.66
N ILE A 327 -82.24 -23.07 17.07
CA ILE A 327 -80.83 -22.90 17.52
C ILE A 327 -80.21 -21.60 16.94
N LEU A 328 -79.61 -20.82 17.86
CA LEU A 328 -78.74 -19.66 17.67
C LEU A 328 -77.28 -20.09 17.36
N GLY A 329 -76.55 -19.27 16.60
CA GLY A 329 -75.08 -19.32 16.50
C GLY A 329 -74.48 -17.92 16.64
N ARG A 330 -73.60 -17.75 17.62
CA ARG A 330 -73.02 -16.51 18.15
C ARG A 330 -71.49 -16.57 18.07
N GLY A 331 -70.84 -15.40 17.97
CA GLY A 331 -69.44 -15.15 18.37
C GLY A 331 -68.54 -14.75 17.19
N GLY A 332 -67.63 -13.79 17.30
CA GLY A 332 -67.13 -12.97 18.41
C GLY A 332 -65.93 -12.15 17.87
N GLY A 333 -65.71 -10.93 18.37
CA GLY A 333 -64.61 -10.05 17.93
C GLY A 333 -63.28 -10.28 18.65
N ALA A 334 -62.20 -9.66 18.13
CA ALA A 334 -61.06 -9.14 18.89
C ALA A 334 -60.09 -8.34 17.98
N THR A 335 -59.76 -7.11 18.39
CA THR A 335 -58.59 -6.29 17.99
C THR A 335 -57.41 -6.58 18.97
N PRO A 336 -56.33 -5.78 19.09
CA PRO A 336 -55.17 -5.49 18.20
C PRO A 336 -53.78 -5.63 18.91
N ARG A 337 -52.65 -5.47 18.19
CA ARG A 337 -51.33 -4.89 18.64
C ARG A 337 -50.29 -5.06 17.50
N SER A 338 -49.74 -4.00 16.89
CA SER A 338 -48.62 -3.12 17.30
C SER A 338 -47.33 -3.85 17.66
N ILE A 339 -46.29 -3.68 16.83
CA ILE A 339 -44.98 -3.09 17.17
C ILE A 339 -44.24 -2.68 15.87
N SER A 340 -43.97 -1.38 15.79
CA SER A 340 -42.80 -0.62 15.29
C SER A 340 -42.13 -0.87 13.92
N ALA A 341 -42.23 0.19 13.09
CA ALA A 341 -41.16 0.97 12.44
C ALA A 341 -39.86 0.28 11.98
N ASP A 342 -39.56 0.40 10.68
CA ASP A 342 -38.55 1.37 10.22
C ASP A 342 -38.66 1.67 8.72
N LEU A 343 -38.08 2.81 8.37
CA LEU A 343 -38.10 3.61 7.13
C LEU A 343 -37.58 2.89 5.86
N LEU A 344 -38.20 3.14 4.69
CA LEU A 344 -37.62 3.86 3.52
C LEU A 344 -38.45 3.62 2.22
N SER A 345 -38.39 4.64 1.36
CA SER A 345 -39.12 4.90 0.11
C SER A 345 -39.03 3.87 -1.03
N PRO A 346 -39.94 3.96 -2.03
CA PRO A 346 -40.06 3.04 -3.16
C PRO A 346 -39.30 3.50 -4.42
N GLN A 347 -38.77 2.55 -5.21
CA GLN A 347 -38.50 2.74 -6.64
C GLN A 347 -38.79 1.46 -7.45
N ASP A 348 -39.48 1.70 -8.56
CA ASP A 348 -39.48 1.04 -9.86
C ASP A 348 -39.91 -0.43 -10.02
N LEU A 349 -41.02 -0.61 -10.74
CA LEU A 349 -41.03 -1.26 -12.06
C LEU A 349 -42.46 -1.32 -12.59
N LEU A 350 -42.77 -0.47 -13.58
CA LEU A 350 -43.85 -0.73 -14.53
C LEU A 350 -43.48 -0.09 -15.89
N SER A 351 -43.19 -0.95 -16.86
CA SER A 351 -43.35 -0.66 -18.29
C SER A 351 -44.44 -1.59 -18.81
N PRO A 352 -45.29 -1.11 -19.75
CA PRO A 352 -45.58 -1.97 -20.87
C PRO A 352 -45.67 -1.25 -22.23
N ASN A 353 -44.96 -1.85 -23.19
CA ASN A 353 -45.45 -2.35 -24.48
C ASN A 353 -45.92 -1.35 -25.57
N ARG A 354 -45.16 -1.30 -26.67
CA ARG A 354 -45.70 -1.20 -28.04
C ARG A 354 -44.66 -1.64 -29.08
N GLY A 355 -45.01 -2.61 -29.92
CA GLY A 355 -44.20 -3.01 -31.07
C GLY A 355 -44.89 -4.08 -31.91
N GLU A 356 -45.60 -3.63 -32.94
CA GLU A 356 -46.03 -4.47 -34.07
C GLU A 356 -45.59 -3.83 -35.39
N LEU A 357 -44.98 -4.68 -36.22
CA LEU A 357 -44.91 -4.69 -37.69
C LEU A 357 -44.11 -3.58 -38.43
N GLN A 358 -43.08 -4.02 -39.17
CA GLN A 358 -43.06 -4.14 -40.66
C GLN A 358 -41.74 -3.69 -41.33
N GLY A 359 -41.22 -4.54 -42.24
CA GLY A 359 -40.56 -4.07 -43.48
C GLY A 359 -39.03 -4.12 -43.58
N VAL A 360 -38.54 -5.02 -44.42
CA VAL A 360 -37.17 -5.20 -44.98
C VAL A 360 -37.06 -4.34 -46.27
N PRO A 361 -35.95 -4.18 -47.05
CA PRO A 361 -34.49 -3.92 -46.85
C PRO A 361 -33.94 -2.71 -47.71
N GLN A 362 -32.60 -2.62 -47.82
CA GLN A 362 -31.76 -2.24 -48.99
C GLN A 362 -31.09 -0.83 -49.08
N SER A 363 -29.74 -0.88 -49.06
CA SER A 363 -28.68 -0.13 -49.81
C SER A 363 -28.75 1.41 -49.95
N HIS A 364 -27.65 2.17 -49.93
CA HIS A 364 -26.69 2.36 -51.03
C HIS A 364 -25.41 3.12 -50.60
N ILE A 365 -24.26 2.60 -51.03
CA ILE A 365 -23.15 3.27 -51.76
C ILE A 365 -22.17 4.22 -51.02
N LEU A 366 -20.90 3.92 -51.29
CA LEU A 366 -19.60 4.49 -50.92
C LEU A 366 -19.32 5.91 -51.44
N VAL A 367 -18.48 6.66 -50.71
CA VAL A 367 -17.43 7.51 -51.32
C VAL A 367 -16.14 7.37 -50.50
N SER A 368 -15.04 7.19 -51.24
CA SER A 368 -13.68 6.87 -50.80
C SER A 368 -12.82 8.09 -50.49
N SER A 369 -11.78 7.85 -49.66
CA SER A 369 -10.36 8.26 -49.79
C SER A 369 -9.97 9.74 -49.79
N LEU A 370 -9.02 10.11 -48.93
CA LEU A 370 -7.59 10.31 -49.29
C LEU A 370 -6.75 10.75 -48.06
N SER A 371 -5.61 10.06 -47.89
CA SER A 371 -4.52 10.39 -46.96
C SER A 371 -3.71 11.62 -47.43
N PRO A 372 -2.79 12.13 -46.59
CA PRO A 372 -1.52 12.61 -47.15
C PRO A 372 -0.29 12.02 -46.44
N GLU A 373 0.66 11.59 -47.27
CA GLU A 373 2.02 11.16 -46.96
C GLU A 373 2.99 12.36 -47.12
N VAL A 374 4.05 12.34 -46.33
CA VAL A 374 5.14 13.34 -46.18
C VAL A 374 6.10 13.35 -47.38
N PRO A 375 6.85 14.44 -47.61
CA PRO A 375 8.27 14.27 -47.98
C PRO A 375 9.26 15.18 -47.21
N PRO A 376 10.58 14.88 -47.25
CA PRO A 376 11.56 15.30 -46.24
C PRO A 376 12.62 16.34 -46.71
N MET A 377 13.26 16.97 -45.72
CA MET A 377 14.70 17.31 -45.60
C MET A 377 15.36 18.23 -46.66
N ARG A 378 15.80 19.43 -46.20
CA ARG A 378 16.92 20.18 -46.79
C ARG A 378 18.03 20.37 -45.76
N GLN A 379 19.24 19.95 -46.14
CA GLN A 379 20.52 20.25 -45.48
C GLN A 379 20.90 21.72 -45.70
N SER A 380 21.40 22.37 -44.66
CA SER A 380 22.16 23.62 -44.76
C SER A 380 23.54 23.42 -44.14
N SER A 381 24.54 23.37 -45.01
CA SER A 381 25.98 23.37 -44.71
C SER A 381 26.40 24.73 -44.16
N TRP A 382 27.15 24.70 -43.06
CA TRP A 382 27.90 25.85 -42.55
C TRP A 382 29.12 26.11 -43.44
N ARG A 383 29.46 27.38 -43.63
CA ARG A 383 30.76 27.90 -44.06
C ARG A 383 31.14 29.05 -43.15
#